data_AF-A0A0H3C2W7-F1
#
_entry.id   AF-A0A0H3C2W7-F1
#
_cell.length_a   1.000
_cell.length_b   1.000
_cell.length_c   1.000
_cell.angle_alpha   90.00
_cell.angle_beta   90.00
_cell.angle_gamma   90.00
#
_symmetry.space_group_name_H-M   'P 1'
#
loop_
_entity.id
_entity.type
_entity.pdbx_description
1 polymer ?
#
loop_
_entity_poly.entity_id
_entity_poly.type
_entity_poly.pdbx_seq_one_letter_code
_entity_poly.pdbx_strand_id
1 'polypeptide(L)'
;MIKIFKKIYILTLVLGMAHLSFASDNYMVRCSKEEDSTTCIAKLKEIKEKKNYDLFSMGIGIGDPIANIMITIPYINIDFGYGGFIGLKSNNFENYLNGGIDVIFKKQIGQYMKIGGGIGIGADWSKTSLIPPNEEEETDYERIGAVIRIPFIMEYNFAKNLSLGFKIYPAVGPTILLTKPSILFEGIKFNFFGFGFIKFAFN
;
A
#
# COMPACT_ATOMS: atom_id res chain seq x y z
N MET A 1 -43.56 -11.51 -25.12
CA MET A 1 -43.92 -10.46 -24.16
C MET A 1 -44.09 -11.13 -22.79
N ILE A 2 -43.64 -10.45 -21.73
CA ILE A 2 -43.77 -10.78 -20.28
C ILE A 2 -42.59 -11.58 -19.67
N LYS A 3 -41.82 -10.79 -18.91
CA LYS A 3 -40.73 -11.07 -17.98
C LYS A 3 -41.19 -11.95 -16.81
N ILE A 4 -40.37 -12.90 -16.34
CA ILE A 4 -40.20 -13.17 -14.89
C ILE A 4 -38.75 -13.59 -14.62
N PHE A 5 -37.86 -12.62 -14.35
CA PHE A 5 -36.63 -12.85 -13.60
C PHE A 5 -36.99 -12.76 -12.11
N LYS A 6 -37.01 -13.90 -11.41
CA LYS A 6 -37.22 -13.91 -9.95
C LYS A 6 -35.89 -13.61 -9.27
N LYS A 7 -35.82 -12.42 -8.69
CA LYS A 7 -34.68 -11.83 -7.98
C LYS A 7 -34.53 -12.55 -6.62
N ILE A 8 -33.52 -13.41 -6.48
CA ILE A 8 -33.14 -13.96 -5.17
C ILE A 8 -32.26 -12.91 -4.48
N TYR A 9 -32.85 -12.19 -3.53
CA TYR A 9 -32.11 -11.36 -2.59
C TYR A 9 -31.57 -12.26 -1.47
N ILE A 10 -30.29 -12.62 -1.56
CA ILE A 10 -29.55 -13.09 -0.38
C ILE A 10 -28.89 -11.87 0.25
N LEU A 11 -29.48 -11.48 1.36
CA LEU A 11 -28.97 -10.56 2.36
C LEU A 11 -27.77 -11.24 3.05
N THR A 12 -26.55 -10.92 2.62
CA THR A 12 -25.34 -11.22 3.42
C THR A 12 -24.72 -9.92 3.88
N LEU A 13 -25.17 -9.53 5.08
CA LEU A 13 -24.59 -8.48 5.89
C LEU A 13 -23.21 -8.97 6.39
N VAL A 14 -22.17 -8.21 6.05
CA VAL A 14 -20.97 -7.97 6.88
C VAL A 14 -20.19 -9.21 7.32
N LEU A 15 -19.22 -9.61 6.50
CA LEU A 15 -17.83 -9.78 6.95
C LEU A 15 -16.90 -9.51 5.77
N GLY A 16 -16.10 -8.45 5.91
CA GLY A 16 -15.24 -7.88 4.87
C GLY A 16 -14.03 -8.74 4.53
N MET A 17 -14.26 -9.79 3.75
CA MET A 17 -13.27 -10.27 2.79
C MET A 17 -13.87 -10.08 1.41
N ALA A 18 -13.57 -8.94 0.81
CA ALA A 18 -13.58 -8.84 -0.64
C ALA A 18 -12.62 -9.90 -1.16
N HIS A 19 -13.12 -11.11 -1.38
CA HIS A 19 -12.68 -11.92 -2.49
C HIS A 19 -12.87 -11.03 -3.72
N LEU A 20 -11.81 -10.30 -4.05
CA LEU A 20 -11.56 -9.78 -5.38
C LEU A 20 -11.37 -11.01 -6.28
N SER A 21 -12.45 -11.74 -6.52
CA SER A 21 -12.57 -12.63 -7.65
C SER A 21 -12.65 -11.74 -8.88
N PHE A 22 -11.48 -11.28 -9.32
CA PHE A 22 -11.30 -10.76 -10.65
C PHE A 22 -11.66 -11.89 -11.63
N ALA A 23 -12.91 -11.91 -12.09
CA ALA A 23 -13.29 -12.64 -13.27
C ALA A 23 -12.45 -12.06 -14.42
N SER A 24 -11.34 -12.72 -14.72
CA SER A 24 -10.50 -12.32 -15.85
C SER A 24 -11.14 -12.90 -17.11
N ASP A 25 -11.38 -12.07 -18.12
CA ASP A 25 -11.92 -12.45 -19.46
C ASP A 25 -10.97 -13.35 -20.28
N ASN A 26 -10.11 -14.13 -19.62
CA ASN A 26 -9.02 -14.88 -20.25
C ASN A 26 -9.35 -16.36 -20.48
N TYR A 27 -10.61 -16.75 -20.33
CA TYR A 27 -11.06 -18.11 -20.60
C TYR A 27 -12.19 -18.08 -21.64
N MET A 28 -12.09 -18.96 -22.62
CA MET A 28 -13.17 -19.20 -23.58
C MET A 28 -13.86 -20.50 -23.19
N VAL A 29 -15.15 -20.44 -22.88
CA VAL A 29 -15.96 -21.63 -22.58
C VAL A 29 -16.71 -22.03 -23.83
N ARG A 30 -16.50 -23.26 -24.29
CA ARG A 30 -17.33 -23.89 -25.32
C ARG A 30 -18.11 -25.02 -24.69
N CYS A 31 -19.43 -24.90 -24.69
CA CYS A 31 -20.31 -25.96 -24.24
C CYS A 31 -20.91 -26.68 -25.45
N SER A 32 -20.85 -28.01 -25.46
CA SER A 32 -21.59 -28.87 -26.37
C SER A 32 -22.67 -29.61 -25.59
N LYS A 33 -23.84 -29.74 -26.20
CA LYS A 33 -24.97 -30.46 -25.63
C LYS A 33 -25.14 -31.76 -26.39
N GLU A 34 -25.00 -32.89 -25.69
CA GLU A 34 -25.40 -34.20 -26.17
C GLU A 34 -26.67 -34.63 -25.43
N GLU A 35 -27.39 -35.62 -25.96
CA GLU A 35 -28.80 -35.91 -25.64
C GLU A 35 -29.11 -35.99 -24.12
N ASP A 36 -28.15 -36.46 -23.30
CA ASP A 36 -28.32 -36.56 -21.84
C ASP A 36 -27.34 -35.72 -21.00
N SER A 37 -26.43 -34.94 -21.61
CA SER A 37 -25.48 -34.13 -20.83
C SER A 37 -24.96 -32.89 -21.56
N THR A 38 -24.58 -31.85 -20.80
CA THR A 38 -23.90 -30.67 -21.33
C THR A 38 -22.45 -30.70 -20.86
N THR A 39 -21.52 -30.82 -21.81
CA THR A 39 -20.08 -30.79 -21.53
C THR A 39 -19.55 -29.41 -21.89
N CYS A 40 -18.93 -28.72 -20.92
CA CYS A 40 -18.31 -27.42 -21.12
C CYS A 40 -16.78 -27.55 -21.01
N ILE A 41 -16.08 -27.15 -22.07
CA ILE A 41 -14.62 -27.09 -22.10
C ILE A 41 -14.20 -25.63 -21.93
N ALA A 42 -13.46 -25.35 -20.86
CA ALA A 42 -12.82 -24.06 -20.65
C ALA A 42 -11.37 -24.13 -21.14
N LYS A 43 -11.02 -23.29 -22.12
CA LYS A 43 -9.62 -23.12 -22.54
C LYS A 43 -9.12 -21.79 -22.01
N LEU A 44 -8.10 -21.83 -21.14
CA LEU A 44 -7.37 -20.62 -20.75
C LEU A 44 -6.54 -20.13 -21.93
N LYS A 45 -6.68 -18.85 -22.26
CA LYS A 45 -5.78 -18.17 -23.18
C LYS A 45 -4.44 -18.05 -22.46
N GLU A 46 -3.36 -18.58 -23.04
CA GLU A 46 -2.01 -18.32 -22.53
C GLU A 46 -1.76 -16.81 -22.55
N ILE A 47 -1.86 -16.18 -21.40
CA ILE A 47 -1.35 -14.84 -21.21
C ILE A 47 0.16 -15.02 -21.10
N LYS A 48 0.89 -14.70 -22.17
CA LYS A 48 2.31 -14.40 -22.04
C LYS A 48 2.42 -13.18 -21.15
N GLU A 49 2.49 -13.38 -19.84
CA GLU A 49 2.85 -12.32 -18.91
C GLU A 49 4.23 -11.83 -19.33
N LYS A 50 4.27 -10.65 -19.95
CA LYS A 50 5.51 -9.95 -20.20
C LYS A 50 6.04 -9.53 -18.82
N LYS A 51 6.84 -10.40 -18.21
CA LYS A 51 7.54 -10.16 -16.94
C LYS A 51 8.60 -9.08 -17.17
N ASN A 52 8.16 -7.84 -17.31
CA ASN A 52 9.04 -6.68 -17.33
C ASN A 52 9.12 -6.17 -15.90
N TYR A 53 9.92 -6.87 -15.08
CA TYR A 53 10.29 -6.39 -13.77
C TYR A 53 11.38 -5.35 -13.96
N ASP A 54 11.18 -4.16 -13.38
CA ASP A 54 12.25 -3.17 -13.31
C ASP A 54 13.38 -3.81 -12.49
N LEU A 55 14.57 -3.98 -13.08
CA LEU A 55 15.72 -4.60 -12.39
C LEU A 55 16.14 -3.75 -11.18
N PHE A 56 16.09 -2.44 -11.38
CA PHE A 56 16.28 -1.40 -10.38
C PHE A 56 15.53 -0.14 -10.81
N SER A 57 14.89 0.53 -9.87
CA SER A 57 14.27 1.83 -10.12
C SER A 57 14.31 2.72 -8.88
N MET A 58 14.36 4.03 -9.11
CA MET A 58 14.35 5.02 -8.05
C MET A 58 13.31 6.09 -8.34
N GLY A 59 12.62 6.54 -7.31
CA GLY A 59 11.60 7.57 -7.42
C GLY A 59 11.62 8.56 -6.27
N ILE A 60 11.04 9.71 -6.53
CA ILE A 60 10.76 10.73 -5.53
C ILE A 60 9.25 10.91 -5.43
N GLY A 61 8.76 11.19 -4.23
CA GLY A 61 7.35 11.37 -3.98
C GLY A 61 7.04 12.47 -2.99
N ILE A 62 5.81 12.95 -3.05
CA ILE A 62 5.26 13.97 -2.17
C ILE A 62 3.93 13.50 -1.57
N GLY A 63 3.69 13.84 -0.32
CA GLY A 63 2.47 13.48 0.40
C GLY A 63 2.62 13.59 1.91
N ASP A 64 2.27 12.51 2.60
CA ASP A 64 2.57 12.31 4.02
C ASP A 64 3.34 10.99 4.17
N PRO A 65 4.67 11.02 4.38
CA PRO A 65 5.54 12.19 4.60
C PRO A 65 5.66 13.16 3.41
N ILE A 66 6.06 14.41 3.67
CA ILE A 66 6.12 15.49 2.67
C ILE A 66 7.03 15.18 1.50
N ALA A 67 8.20 14.61 1.76
CA ALA A 67 9.14 14.18 0.75
C ALA A 67 9.51 12.71 0.97
N ASN A 68 9.51 11.92 -0.10
CA ASN A 68 9.85 10.50 -0.05
C ASN A 68 10.85 10.17 -1.15
N ILE A 69 11.82 9.30 -0.85
CA ILE A 69 12.65 8.60 -1.81
C ILE A 69 12.26 7.14 -1.77
N MET A 70 11.98 6.56 -2.94
CA MET A 70 11.65 5.16 -3.09
C MET A 70 12.69 4.49 -3.97
N ILE A 71 13.25 3.39 -3.51
CA ILE A 71 14.06 2.47 -4.30
C ILE A 71 13.27 1.19 -4.48
N THR A 72 13.18 0.69 -5.71
CA THR A 72 12.46 -0.55 -6.02
C THR A 72 13.39 -1.49 -6.76
N ILE A 73 13.59 -2.67 -6.17
CA ILE A 73 14.15 -3.86 -6.81
C ILE A 73 13.03 -4.92 -6.91
N PRO A 74 13.20 -6.03 -7.65
CA PRO A 74 12.13 -7.01 -7.80
C PRO A 74 11.51 -7.41 -6.46
N TYR A 75 10.20 -7.18 -6.34
CA TYR A 75 9.37 -7.42 -5.15
C TYR A 75 9.67 -6.58 -3.90
N ILE A 76 10.73 -5.77 -3.86
CA ILE A 76 11.11 -5.02 -2.65
C ILE A 76 11.09 -3.53 -2.96
N ASN A 77 10.33 -2.78 -2.14
CA ASN A 77 10.37 -1.33 -2.09
C ASN A 77 11.05 -0.90 -0.79
N ILE A 78 12.05 -0.04 -0.90
CA ILE A 78 12.69 0.64 0.23
C ILE A 78 12.26 2.09 0.15
N ASP A 79 11.65 2.60 1.22
CA ASP A 79 11.22 4.00 1.30
C ASP A 79 11.97 4.73 2.40
N PHE A 80 12.28 6.00 2.14
CA PHE A 80 12.74 6.97 3.12
C PHE A 80 11.90 8.23 2.98
N GLY A 81 11.20 8.61 4.05
CA GLY A 81 10.35 9.79 4.07
C GLY A 81 10.82 10.82 5.09
N TYR A 82 10.57 12.08 4.77
CA TYR A 82 10.89 13.23 5.61
C TYR A 82 9.73 14.22 5.66
N GLY A 83 9.50 14.74 6.87
CA GLY A 83 8.51 15.76 7.20
C GLY A 83 7.09 15.22 7.26
N GLY A 84 6.31 15.66 8.24
CA GLY A 84 4.92 15.27 8.39
C GLY A 84 4.09 16.39 9.02
N PHE A 85 2.77 16.36 8.78
CA PHE A 85 1.84 17.28 9.42
C PHE A 85 0.97 16.49 10.40
N ILE A 86 1.07 16.80 11.69
CA ILE A 86 0.14 16.21 12.66
C ILE A 86 -1.28 16.73 12.39
N GLY A 87 -2.20 15.81 12.10
CA GLY A 87 -3.62 16.11 11.96
C GLY A 87 -3.96 16.98 10.74
N LEU A 88 -3.15 16.93 9.68
CA LEU A 88 -3.37 17.69 8.42
C LEU A 88 -3.42 19.22 8.60
N LYS A 89 -2.91 19.75 9.72
CA LYS A 89 -2.79 21.20 9.94
C LYS A 89 -1.47 21.71 9.37
N SER A 90 -1.54 22.65 8.43
CA SER A 90 -0.37 23.23 7.74
C SER A 90 0.65 23.89 8.66
N ASN A 91 0.23 24.32 9.86
CA ASN A 91 1.07 25.07 10.79
C ASN A 91 1.81 24.18 11.79
N ASN A 92 1.60 22.86 11.73
CA ASN A 92 2.20 21.88 12.65
C ASN A 92 3.13 20.93 11.89
N PHE A 93 4.07 21.50 11.13
CA PHE A 93 5.14 20.71 10.55
C PHE A 93 6.02 20.18 11.67
N GLU A 94 6.23 18.87 11.67
CA GLU A 94 7.22 18.25 12.54
C GLU A 94 8.33 17.60 11.73
N ASN A 95 9.54 17.68 12.30
CA ASN A 95 10.67 16.89 11.83
C ASN A 95 10.36 15.41 12.11
N TYR A 96 9.81 14.78 11.07
CA TYR A 96 9.45 13.38 11.04
C TYR A 96 10.35 12.68 10.05
N LEU A 97 11.06 11.64 10.49
CA LEU A 97 11.80 10.75 9.61
C LEU A 97 11.11 9.39 9.64
N ASN A 98 10.83 8.82 8.48
CA ASN A 98 10.41 7.42 8.41
C ASN A 98 11.23 6.66 7.39
N GLY A 99 11.33 5.36 7.60
CA GLY A 99 11.97 4.46 6.67
C GLY A 99 11.35 3.08 6.77
N GLY A 100 11.34 2.36 5.67
CA GLY A 100 10.83 0.99 5.71
C GLY A 100 11.14 0.18 4.47
N ILE A 101 10.97 -1.13 4.63
CA ILE A 101 11.19 -2.14 3.61
C ILE A 101 9.89 -2.91 3.45
N ASP A 102 9.40 -2.94 2.23
CA ASP A 102 8.11 -3.48 1.85
C ASP A 102 8.30 -4.56 0.79
N VAL A 103 7.75 -5.75 1.03
CA VAL A 103 7.62 -6.79 0.02
C VAL A 103 6.28 -6.59 -0.70
N ILE A 104 6.34 -6.27 -1.99
CA ILE A 104 5.18 -5.88 -2.81
C ILE A 104 5.04 -6.80 -4.02
N PHE A 105 3.87 -7.39 -4.18
CA PHE A 105 3.48 -8.16 -5.35
C PHE A 105 2.63 -7.28 -6.27
N LYS A 106 3.08 -7.12 -7.51
CA LYS A 106 2.43 -6.25 -8.51
C LYS A 106 1.86 -7.10 -9.64
N LYS A 107 0.67 -6.73 -10.11
CA LYS A 107 0.00 -7.30 -11.29
C LYS A 107 -0.24 -6.20 -12.31
N GLN A 108 0.09 -6.49 -13.56
CA GLN A 108 -0.20 -5.61 -14.69
C GLN A 108 -1.71 -5.69 -15.01
N ILE A 109 -2.37 -4.53 -15.09
CA ILE A 109 -3.76 -4.37 -15.52
C ILE A 109 -3.76 -3.53 -16.79
N GLY A 110 -4.13 -4.15 -17.91
CA GLY A 110 -4.01 -3.52 -19.23
C GLY A 110 -2.56 -3.24 -19.63
N GLN A 111 -2.35 -2.27 -20.53
CA GLN A 111 -1.02 -2.04 -21.12
C GLN A 111 -0.11 -1.13 -20.29
N TYR A 112 -0.69 -0.23 -19.47
CA TYR A 112 0.05 0.85 -18.84
C TYR A 112 0.02 0.83 -17.31
N MET A 113 -0.90 0.10 -16.69
CA MET A 113 -1.11 0.18 -15.24
C MET A 113 -0.61 -1.08 -14.53
N LYS A 114 0.07 -0.90 -13.40
CA LYS A 114 0.43 -1.95 -12.44
C LYS A 114 -0.25 -1.63 -11.11
N ILE A 115 -0.89 -2.62 -10.50
CA ILE A 115 -1.43 -2.50 -9.15
C ILE A 115 -0.78 -3.56 -8.30
N GLY A 116 -0.42 -3.23 -7.06
CA GLY A 116 0.17 -4.18 -6.14
C GLY A 116 -0.20 -3.93 -4.70
N GLY A 117 -0.01 -4.98 -3.92
CA GLY A 117 -0.17 -4.97 -2.47
C GLY A 117 0.94 -5.77 -1.82
N GLY A 118 1.14 -5.56 -0.52
CA GLY A 118 2.25 -6.19 0.17
C GLY A 118 2.18 -6.11 1.68
N ILE A 119 3.29 -6.50 2.30
CA ILE A 119 3.56 -6.35 3.73
C ILE A 119 4.97 -5.81 3.89
N GLY A 120 5.19 -5.01 4.93
CA GLY A 120 6.49 -4.46 5.22
C GLY A 120 6.70 -4.17 6.69
N ILE A 121 7.92 -3.72 6.97
CA ILE A 121 8.31 -3.21 8.28
C ILE A 121 8.91 -1.83 8.10
N GLY A 122 8.77 -0.99 9.11
CA GLY A 122 9.36 0.33 9.12
C GLY A 122 9.74 0.79 10.50
N ALA A 123 10.46 1.88 10.54
CA ALA A 123 10.70 2.65 11.73
C ALA A 123 10.42 4.12 11.45
N ASP A 124 9.99 4.82 12.47
CA ASP A 124 9.82 6.26 12.43
C ASP A 124 10.47 6.93 13.63
N TRP A 125 10.91 8.16 13.40
CA TRP A 125 11.48 9.05 14.39
C TRP A 125 10.71 10.36 14.31
N SER A 126 10.04 10.72 15.41
CA SER A 126 9.31 11.98 15.59
C SER A 126 9.73 12.67 16.88
N LYS A 127 9.31 13.93 17.02
CA LYS A 127 9.24 14.60 18.33
C LYS A 127 7.82 14.55 18.86
N THR A 128 7.65 14.73 20.15
CA THR A 128 6.33 14.93 20.76
C THR A 128 6.47 15.74 22.02
N SER A 129 5.57 16.69 22.20
CA SER A 129 5.46 17.44 23.45
C SER A 129 4.39 16.76 24.31
N LEU A 130 4.74 16.41 25.55
CA LEU A 130 3.83 15.81 26.51
C LEU A 130 3.94 16.57 27.83
N ILE A 131 2.85 16.63 28.59
CA ILE A 131 2.86 17.14 29.96
C ILE A 131 3.05 15.92 30.89
N PRO A 132 4.19 15.78 31.56
CA PRO A 132 4.44 14.67 32.47
C PRO A 132 3.47 14.67 33.66
N PRO A 133 3.20 13.49 34.26
CA PRO A 133 2.47 13.43 35.51
C PRO A 133 3.20 14.25 36.59
N ASN A 134 2.52 15.23 37.18
CA ASN A 134 3.02 16.17 38.20
C ASN A 134 3.84 17.37 37.69
N GLU A 135 3.85 17.62 36.38
CA GLU A 135 4.42 18.85 35.81
C GLU A 135 3.31 19.70 35.18
N GLU A 136 3.48 21.02 35.18
CA GLU A 136 2.54 21.96 34.53
C GLU A 136 3.05 22.43 33.15
N GLU A 137 4.33 22.17 32.85
CA GLU A 137 4.97 22.58 31.60
C GLU A 137 5.08 21.40 30.61
N GLU A 138 4.99 21.70 29.32
CA GLU A 138 5.22 20.73 28.26
C GLU A 138 6.72 20.41 28.15
N THR A 139 7.03 19.13 28.09
CA THR A 139 8.38 18.64 27.82
C THR A 139 8.43 17.95 26.46
N ASP A 140 9.43 18.30 25.66
CA ASP A 140 9.69 17.67 24.36
C ASP A 140 10.47 16.36 24.51
N TYR A 141 9.95 15.31 23.88
CA TYR A 141 10.56 13.99 23.82
C TYR A 141 10.83 13.56 22.38
N GLU A 142 11.96 12.87 22.19
CA GLU A 142 12.20 12.11 20.98
C GLU A 142 11.42 10.79 21.06
N ARG A 143 10.71 10.46 19.97
CA ARG A 143 9.89 9.26 19.85
C ARG A 143 10.43 8.39 18.73
N ILE A 144 10.58 7.09 19.00
CA ILE A 144 10.89 6.08 17.99
C ILE A 144 9.73 5.10 17.89
N GLY A 145 9.23 4.88 16.67
CA GLY A 145 8.25 3.86 16.34
C GLY A 145 8.88 2.72 15.55
N ALA A 146 8.43 1.49 15.80
CA ALA A 146 8.70 0.33 14.95
C ALA A 146 7.36 -0.24 14.49
N VAL A 147 7.14 -0.34 13.18
CA VAL A 147 5.80 -0.55 12.62
C VAL A 147 5.77 -1.69 11.61
N ILE A 148 4.64 -2.39 11.57
CA ILE A 148 4.25 -3.26 10.46
C ILE A 148 3.44 -2.43 9.47
N ARG A 149 3.68 -2.60 8.17
CA ARG A 149 3.11 -1.81 7.08
C ARG A 149 2.31 -2.70 6.14
N ILE A 150 1.19 -2.20 5.62
CA ILE A 150 0.39 -2.89 4.58
C ILE A 150 0.37 -2.01 3.30
N PRO A 151 1.44 -2.02 2.50
CA PRO A 151 1.52 -1.19 1.31
C PRO A 151 0.53 -1.62 0.23
N PHE A 152 -0.10 -0.61 -0.37
CA PHE A 152 -0.80 -0.68 -1.64
C PHE A 152 -0.17 0.32 -2.61
N ILE A 153 0.07 -0.10 -3.84
CA ILE A 153 0.73 0.71 -4.86
C ILE A 153 -0.03 0.63 -6.18
N MET A 154 -0.11 1.77 -6.86
CA MET A 154 -0.56 1.85 -8.25
C MET A 154 0.49 2.62 -9.04
N GLU A 155 0.90 2.05 -10.17
CA GLU A 155 1.88 2.63 -11.08
C GLU A 155 1.29 2.71 -12.49
N TYR A 156 1.48 3.85 -13.15
CA TYR A 156 1.20 4.10 -14.55
C TYR A 156 2.51 4.28 -15.30
N ASN A 157 2.80 3.40 -16.26
CA ASN A 157 3.97 3.48 -17.13
C ASN A 157 3.74 4.61 -18.15
N PHE A 158 4.23 5.81 -17.85
CA PHE A 158 4.11 6.97 -18.72
C PHE A 158 5.02 6.87 -19.95
N ALA A 159 6.23 6.36 -19.77
CA ALA A 159 7.16 6.04 -20.85
C ALA A 159 7.94 4.76 -20.52
N LYS A 160 8.77 4.29 -21.46
CA LYS A 160 9.52 3.02 -21.35
C LYS A 160 10.27 2.85 -20.02
N ASN A 161 10.83 3.95 -19.49
CA ASN A 161 11.64 3.97 -18.27
C ASN A 161 11.06 4.94 -17.21
N LEU A 162 9.84 5.45 -17.38
CA LEU A 162 9.24 6.45 -16.50
C LEU A 162 7.85 6.01 -16.08
N SER A 163 7.64 5.94 -14.77
CA SER A 163 6.35 5.63 -14.16
C SER A 163 5.90 6.74 -13.22
N LEU A 164 4.61 7.02 -13.22
CA LEU A 164 3.94 7.87 -12.24
C LEU A 164 3.07 6.97 -11.38
N GLY A 165 2.93 7.26 -10.09
CA GLY A 165 2.13 6.38 -9.24
C GLY A 165 1.75 7.00 -7.92
N PHE A 166 1.04 6.22 -7.13
CA PHE A 166 0.79 6.52 -5.73
C PHE A 166 0.99 5.26 -4.90
N LYS A 167 1.44 5.47 -3.68
CA LYS A 167 1.58 4.43 -2.66
C LYS A 167 0.88 4.91 -1.41
N ILE A 168 0.08 4.02 -0.83
CA ILE A 168 -0.52 4.21 0.50
C ILE A 168 -0.13 3.03 1.37
N TYR A 169 0.03 3.27 2.66
CA TYR A 169 0.28 2.19 3.61
C TYR A 169 -0.24 2.60 5.00
N PRO A 170 -1.21 1.86 5.56
CA PRO A 170 -1.41 1.88 6.98
C PRO A 170 -0.21 1.22 7.67
N ALA A 171 0.17 1.77 8.81
CA ALA A 171 1.26 1.32 9.64
C ALA A 171 0.77 1.21 11.09
N VAL A 172 1.11 0.11 11.75
CA VAL A 172 0.77 -0.12 13.15
C VAL A 172 1.96 -0.67 13.90
N GLY A 173 2.22 -0.15 15.09
CA GLY A 173 3.27 -0.71 15.92
C GLY A 173 3.54 0.07 17.19
N PRO A 174 4.40 -0.47 18.06
CA PRO A 174 4.79 0.18 19.30
C PRO A 174 5.59 1.45 19.06
N THR A 175 5.40 2.43 19.94
CA THR A 175 6.22 3.63 20.05
C THR A 175 6.85 3.74 21.43
N ILE A 176 8.09 4.21 21.45
CA ILE A 176 8.85 4.47 22.68
C ILE A 176 9.26 5.95 22.72
N LEU A 177 9.29 6.50 23.93
CA LEU A 177 9.82 7.83 24.22
C LEU A 177 11.22 7.69 24.81
N LEU A 178 12.16 8.44 24.25
CA LEU A 178 13.51 8.57 24.76
C LEU A 178 13.52 9.65 25.84
N THR A 179 13.16 9.28 27.08
CA THR A 179 13.34 10.16 28.24
C THR A 179 14.73 9.92 28.83
N LYS A 180 15.45 10.95 29.27
CA LYS A 180 16.69 10.73 30.03
C LYS A 180 16.30 10.58 31.50
N PRO A 181 16.66 9.50 32.22
CA PRO A 181 17.52 8.37 31.85
C PRO A 181 16.76 7.10 31.37
N SER A 182 15.42 7.11 31.29
CA SER A 182 14.59 5.92 31.04
C SER A 182 13.92 5.89 29.66
N ILE A 183 13.88 4.72 29.02
CA ILE A 183 13.00 4.53 27.85
C ILE A 183 11.58 4.25 28.36
N LEU A 184 10.61 5.06 27.94
CA LEU A 184 9.20 4.87 28.31
C LEU A 184 8.43 4.29 27.13
N PHE A 185 7.59 3.29 27.40
CA PHE A 185 6.65 2.77 26.42
C PHE A 185 5.44 3.71 26.34
N GLU A 186 5.18 4.29 25.17
CA GLU A 186 4.05 5.19 24.98
C GLU A 186 2.78 4.42 24.65
N GLY A 187 2.89 3.36 23.86
CA GLY A 187 1.74 2.59 23.40
C GLY A 187 1.92 2.02 22.01
N ILE A 188 0.79 1.63 21.40
CA ILE A 188 0.71 1.22 20.00
C ILE A 188 0.07 2.36 19.22
N LYS A 189 0.72 2.79 18.15
CA LYS A 189 0.22 3.84 17.26
C LYS A 189 -0.24 3.24 15.94
N PHE A 190 -1.33 3.78 15.42
CA PHE A 190 -1.80 3.53 14.07
C PHE A 190 -1.59 4.81 13.24
N ASN A 191 -0.85 4.69 12.15
CA ASN A 191 -0.59 5.78 11.21
C ASN A 191 -1.07 5.38 9.81
N PHE A 192 -1.45 6.37 9.02
CA PHE A 192 -1.79 6.18 7.62
C PHE A 192 -0.97 7.12 6.76
N PHE A 193 -0.12 6.56 5.91
CA PHE A 193 0.75 7.33 5.03
C PHE A 193 0.34 7.17 3.57
N GLY A 194 0.60 8.20 2.79
CA GLY A 194 0.26 8.22 1.38
C GLY A 194 1.05 9.26 0.61
N PHE A 195 1.63 8.86 -0.52
CA PHE A 195 2.37 9.77 -1.37
C PHE A 195 2.24 9.40 -2.85
N GLY A 196 2.19 10.44 -3.69
CA GLY A 196 2.37 10.31 -5.14
C GLY A 196 3.85 10.30 -5.48
N PHE A 197 4.26 9.56 -6.50
CA PHE A 197 5.67 9.47 -6.89
C PHE A 197 5.90 9.46 -8.41
N ILE A 198 7.10 9.87 -8.79
CA ILE A 198 7.68 9.71 -10.11
C ILE A 198 8.86 8.75 -9.98
N LYS A 199 8.90 7.70 -10.80
CA LYS A 199 9.88 6.62 -10.71
C LYS A 199 10.56 6.39 -12.05
N PHE A 200 11.88 6.32 -12.04
CA PHE A 200 12.72 6.02 -13.20
C PHE A 200 13.26 4.59 -13.09
N ALA A 201 13.06 3.79 -14.14
CA ALA A 201 13.60 2.45 -14.24
C ALA A 201 14.95 2.45 -14.98
N PHE A 202 15.93 1.78 -14.39
CA PHE A 202 17.26 1.58 -14.95
C PHE A 202 17.35 0.12 -15.39
N ASN A 203 17.32 -0.08 -16.71
CA ASN A 203 17.44 -1.38 -17.37
C ASN A 203 18.77 -1.47 -18.12
#